data_AF-A0A2E6VUK8-F1
#
_entry.id   AF-A0A2E6VUK8-F1
#
_cell.length_a   1.000
_cell.length_b   1.000
_cell.length_c   1.000
_cell.angle_alpha   90.00
_cell.angle_beta   90.00
_cell.angle_gamma   90.00
#
_symmetry.space_group_name_H-M   'P 1'
#
loop_
_entity.id
_entity.type
_entity.pdbx_description
1 polymer ?
#
loop_
_entity_poly.entity_id
_entity_poly.type
_entity_poly.pdbx_seq_one_letter_code
_entity_poly.pdbx_strand_id
1 'polypeptide(L)'
;MMKITFSLLIFVLLGCGSDIGHEATFTSLVVQREVCTLALADDESSDDSEDAAEPEEECERYEINTVLRYQIIEDTEKRVWIKGWSINGSTHRNWLGTRDSDGGFLFERSTTTENEGTGCVKTESQTLSLQFPYGMAGYEDADDVCDHLEGRETITVTTTAGCNESGPGTVRTVRKRWEEDPTCEKNISISFSDVEE
;
A
#
# COMPACT_ATOMS: atom_id res chain seq x y z
N MET A 1 11.52 -35.90 -56.83
CA MET A 1 10.98 -34.54 -56.58
C MET A 1 10.12 -34.59 -55.33
N MET A 2 10.64 -34.12 -54.20
CA MET A 2 10.03 -34.27 -52.88
C MET A 2 9.26 -32.98 -52.54
N LYS A 3 7.94 -33.06 -52.36
CA LYS A 3 7.10 -31.91 -51.98
C LYS A 3 7.15 -31.73 -50.47
N ILE A 4 7.77 -30.65 -50.01
CA ILE A 4 7.75 -30.21 -48.61
C ILE A 4 6.49 -29.36 -48.44
N THR A 5 5.46 -29.91 -47.82
CA THR A 5 4.29 -29.17 -47.36
C THR A 5 4.66 -28.39 -46.10
N PHE A 6 4.81 -27.09 -46.22
CA PHE A 6 4.85 -26.17 -45.08
C PHE A 6 3.46 -26.12 -44.46
N SER A 7 3.27 -26.78 -43.32
CA SER A 7 2.12 -26.50 -42.45
C SER A 7 2.35 -25.16 -41.78
N LEU A 8 1.59 -24.16 -42.23
CA LEU A 8 1.51 -22.85 -41.62
C LEU A 8 0.76 -23.02 -40.28
N LEU A 9 1.54 -23.12 -39.19
CA LEU A 9 1.02 -23.10 -37.83
C LEU A 9 0.60 -21.66 -37.54
N ILE A 10 -0.70 -21.38 -37.66
CA ILE A 10 -1.30 -20.15 -37.16
C ILE A 10 -1.24 -20.24 -35.63
N PHE A 11 -0.25 -19.58 -35.03
CA PHE A 11 -0.30 -19.22 -33.62
C PHE A 11 -1.43 -18.21 -33.46
N VAL A 12 -2.60 -18.69 -33.05
CA VAL A 12 -3.61 -17.83 -32.44
C VAL A 12 -2.96 -17.26 -31.19
N LEU A 13 -2.58 -15.98 -31.27
CA LEU A 13 -2.35 -15.16 -30.10
C LEU A 13 -3.64 -15.20 -29.29
N LEU A 14 -3.70 -16.10 -28.31
CA LEU A 14 -4.56 -15.93 -27.14
C LEU A 14 -4.08 -14.63 -26.51
N GLY A 15 -4.71 -13.53 -26.91
CA GLY A 15 -4.70 -12.33 -26.10
C GLY A 15 -5.23 -12.76 -24.74
N CYS A 16 -4.33 -12.86 -23.76
CA CYS A 16 -4.72 -12.84 -22.36
C CYS A 16 -5.40 -11.48 -22.16
N GLY A 17 -6.70 -11.43 -22.43
CA GLY A 17 -7.57 -10.35 -22.04
C GLY A 17 -7.47 -10.28 -20.53
N SER A 18 -6.67 -9.33 -20.05
CA SER A 18 -6.84 -8.85 -18.69
C SER A 18 -8.22 -8.21 -18.69
N ASP A 19 -9.24 -8.92 -18.21
CA ASP A 19 -10.59 -8.40 -18.03
C ASP A 19 -10.56 -7.36 -16.90
N ILE A 20 -9.99 -6.19 -17.20
CA ILE A 20 -10.03 -5.02 -16.33
C ILE A 20 -11.49 -4.56 -16.33
N GLY A 21 -12.11 -4.57 -15.15
CA GLY A 21 -13.46 -4.05 -14.98
C GLY A 21 -13.44 -2.53 -14.96
N HIS A 22 -12.59 -1.96 -14.09
CA HIS A 22 -12.42 -0.53 -13.91
C HIS A 22 -10.97 -0.19 -13.55
N GLU A 23 -10.49 0.98 -13.98
CA GLU A 23 -9.18 1.53 -13.65
C GLU A 23 -9.31 3.04 -13.46
N ALA A 24 -8.77 3.58 -12.38
CA ALA A 24 -8.77 5.01 -12.06
C ALA A 24 -7.42 5.46 -11.51
N THR A 25 -7.09 6.72 -11.72
CA THR A 25 -5.82 7.33 -11.26
C THR A 25 -6.10 8.38 -10.20
N PHE A 26 -5.31 8.34 -9.13
CA PHE A 26 -5.42 9.26 -8.01
C PHE A 26 -4.09 9.89 -7.68
N THR A 27 -4.14 11.05 -7.03
CA THR A 27 -3.01 11.67 -6.37
C THR A 27 -3.35 11.94 -4.91
N SER A 28 -2.46 11.61 -3.98
CA SER A 28 -2.67 11.89 -2.56
C SER A 28 -1.38 12.35 -1.90
N LEU A 29 -1.52 13.23 -0.91
CA LEU A 29 -0.44 13.61 -0.01
C LEU A 29 -0.34 12.55 1.10
N VAL A 30 0.82 11.89 1.18
CA VAL A 30 1.12 10.95 2.25
C VAL A 30 1.96 11.63 3.32
N VAL A 31 1.40 11.72 4.51
CA VAL A 31 1.99 12.38 5.68
C VAL A 31 2.35 11.34 6.73
N GLN A 32 3.65 11.16 6.95
CA GLN A 32 4.20 10.42 8.10
C GLN A 32 4.60 11.43 9.17
N ARG A 33 4.23 11.21 10.43
CA ARG A 33 4.62 12.10 11.54
C ARG A 33 5.42 11.43 12.63
N GLU A 34 5.16 10.16 12.88
CA GLU A 34 5.69 9.46 14.04
C GLU A 34 6.14 8.06 13.64
N VAL A 35 7.26 7.67 14.23
CA VAL A 35 7.80 6.32 14.19
C VAL A 35 7.96 5.88 15.64
N CYS A 36 7.28 4.81 16.01
CA CYS A 36 7.31 4.29 17.36
C CYS A 36 8.09 2.98 17.41
N THR A 37 8.84 2.76 18.48
CA THR A 37 9.64 1.56 18.71
C THR A 37 9.33 1.03 20.10
N LEU A 38 9.12 -0.28 20.18
CA LEU A 38 8.90 -1.03 21.40
C LEU A 38 9.97 -2.11 21.50
N ALA A 39 10.69 -2.16 22.61
CA ALA A 39 11.58 -3.27 22.91
C ALA A 39 10.75 -4.50 23.31
N LEU A 40 11.06 -5.66 22.73
CA LEU A 40 10.46 -6.92 23.16
C LEU A 40 11.17 -7.37 24.44
N ALA A 41 10.41 -7.66 25.48
CA ALA A 41 10.97 -8.22 26.71
C ALA A 41 11.66 -9.55 26.40
N ASP A 42 12.83 -9.77 27.01
CA ASP A 42 13.48 -11.08 26.97
C ASP A 42 12.63 -12.05 27.79
N ASP A 43 12.14 -13.11 27.17
CA ASP A 43 11.25 -14.15 27.73
C ASP A 43 11.89 -14.96 28.89
N GLU A 44 13.07 -14.55 29.36
CA GLU A 44 13.92 -15.28 30.31
C GLU A 44 13.73 -14.85 31.77
N SER A 45 13.04 -13.73 32.08
CA SER A 45 12.73 -13.37 33.46
C SER A 45 11.33 -13.83 33.88
N SER A 46 11.18 -15.14 34.06
CA SER A 46 10.05 -15.74 34.79
C SER A 46 10.18 -15.55 36.31
N ASP A 47 10.61 -14.36 36.74
CA ASP A 47 10.52 -13.97 38.13
C ASP A 47 9.09 -13.47 38.37
N ASP A 48 8.34 -14.17 39.22
CA ASP A 48 7.00 -13.84 39.73
C ASP A 48 6.99 -12.52 40.55
N SER A 49 7.67 -11.49 40.06
CA SER A 49 7.68 -10.16 40.63
C SER A 49 6.48 -9.39 40.06
N GLU A 50 5.54 -9.03 40.94
CA GLU A 50 4.35 -8.20 40.64
C GLU A 50 4.70 -6.77 40.12
N ASP A 51 5.97 -6.47 39.88
CA ASP A 51 6.53 -5.17 39.49
C ASP A 51 7.32 -5.21 38.15
N ALA A 52 7.11 -6.22 37.29
CA ALA A 52 7.72 -6.22 35.96
C ALA A 52 7.24 -4.99 35.16
N ALA A 53 8.15 -4.04 34.89
CA ALA A 53 7.83 -2.84 34.13
C ALA A 53 7.38 -3.24 32.72
N GLU A 54 6.18 -2.84 32.32
CA GLU A 54 5.71 -3.02 30.94
C GLU A 54 6.70 -2.32 29.98
N PRO A 55 7.04 -2.94 28.84
CA PRO A 55 7.94 -2.30 27.89
C PRO A 55 7.31 -0.99 27.39
N GLU A 56 8.05 0.12 27.51
CA GLU A 56 7.57 1.43 27.10
C GLU A 56 7.74 1.63 25.59
N GLU A 57 6.69 2.15 24.92
CA GLU A 57 6.76 2.55 23.51
C GLU A 57 7.42 3.93 23.40
N GLU A 58 8.55 3.99 22.70
CA GLU A 58 9.26 5.25 22.42
C GLU A 58 8.90 5.74 21.01
N CYS A 59 8.30 6.93 20.91
CA CYS A 59 7.93 7.53 19.63
C CYS A 59 8.81 8.73 19.28
N GLU A 60 9.45 8.67 18.11
CA GLU A 60 10.16 9.79 17.52
C GLU A 60 9.26 10.51 16.52
N ARG A 61 9.18 11.84 16.64
CA ARG A 61 8.45 12.67 15.70
C ARG A 61 9.34 13.05 14.53
N TYR A 62 9.00 12.55 13.35
CA TYR A 62 9.67 12.87 12.10
C TYR A 62 8.62 13.05 11.00
N GLU A 63 8.48 14.30 10.53
CA GLU A 63 7.49 14.64 9.52
C GLU A 63 8.07 14.48 8.11
N ILE A 64 7.46 13.60 7.32
CA ILE A 64 7.74 13.41 5.90
C ILE A 64 6.44 13.55 5.14
N ASN A 65 6.43 14.43 4.15
CA ASN A 65 5.32 14.64 3.25
C ASN A 65 5.73 14.19 1.84
N THR A 66 4.92 13.35 1.21
CA THR A 66 5.21 12.82 -0.13
C THR A 66 3.94 12.80 -0.95
N VAL A 67 3.95 13.49 -2.09
CA VAL A 67 2.86 13.41 -3.07
C VAL A 67 3.01 12.12 -3.87
N LEU A 68 1.99 11.28 -3.86
CA LEU A 68 1.97 10.01 -4.57
C LEU A 68 0.87 9.99 -5.61
N ARG A 69 1.25 9.64 -6.83
CA ARG A 69 0.31 9.29 -7.90
C ARG A 69 0.24 7.77 -8.02
N TYR A 70 -0.97 7.23 -7.98
CA TYR A 70 -1.21 5.78 -7.98
C TYR A 70 -2.49 5.46 -8.76
N GLN A 71 -2.68 4.17 -9.05
CA GLN A 71 -3.85 3.68 -9.75
C GLN A 71 -4.57 2.66 -8.88
N ILE A 72 -5.89 2.69 -8.91
CA ILE A 72 -6.75 1.62 -8.40
C ILE A 72 -7.34 0.89 -9.60
N ILE A 73 -7.19 -0.43 -9.61
CA ILE A 73 -7.70 -1.29 -10.68
C ILE A 73 -8.60 -2.32 -10.02
N GLU A 74 -9.83 -2.45 -10.50
CA GLU A 74 -10.75 -3.51 -10.12
C GLU A 74 -11.01 -4.40 -11.34
N ASP A 75 -10.88 -5.70 -11.18
CA ASP A 75 -11.25 -6.64 -12.25
C ASP A 75 -12.71 -7.05 -12.17
N THR A 76 -13.12 -7.86 -13.14
CA THR A 76 -14.47 -8.44 -13.20
C THR A 76 -14.82 -9.37 -12.03
N GLU A 77 -13.82 -9.85 -11.28
CA GLU A 77 -13.99 -10.64 -10.05
C GLU A 77 -14.05 -9.78 -8.78
N LYS A 78 -14.06 -8.44 -8.91
CA LYS A 78 -14.03 -7.47 -7.80
C LYS A 78 -12.77 -7.54 -6.94
N ARG A 79 -11.68 -8.05 -7.50
CA ARG A 79 -10.35 -7.96 -6.90
C ARG A 79 -9.81 -6.57 -7.17
N VAL A 80 -9.19 -5.96 -6.16
CA VAL A 80 -8.69 -4.59 -6.26
C VAL A 80 -7.17 -4.59 -6.17
N TRP A 81 -6.50 -3.87 -7.07
CA TRP A 81 -5.06 -3.63 -7.01
C TRP A 81 -4.76 -2.15 -6.89
N ILE A 82 -3.79 -1.81 -6.04
CA ILE A 82 -3.12 -0.52 -6.08
C ILE A 82 -1.79 -0.64 -6.85
N LYS A 83 -1.54 0.28 -7.77
CA LYS A 83 -0.31 0.38 -8.58
C LYS A 83 0.30 1.79 -8.52
N GLY A 84 1.57 1.92 -8.91
CA GLY A 84 2.24 3.24 -9.03
C GLY A 84 2.86 3.76 -7.73
N TRP A 85 2.72 3.01 -6.63
CA TRP A 85 3.30 3.34 -5.34
C TRP A 85 4.64 2.62 -5.10
N SER A 86 5.63 3.33 -4.55
CA SER A 86 6.89 2.75 -4.08
C SER A 86 6.72 2.16 -2.67
N ILE A 87 6.93 0.85 -2.57
CA ILE A 87 6.90 0.13 -1.30
C ILE A 87 8.34 -0.10 -0.87
N ASN A 88 8.76 0.47 0.27
CA ASN A 88 10.11 0.31 0.83
C ASN A 88 11.25 0.60 -0.17
N GLY A 89 11.08 1.63 -1.02
CA GLY A 89 12.06 1.99 -2.04
C GLY A 89 12.09 1.08 -3.28
N SER A 90 11.31 -0.02 -3.31
CA SER A 90 11.06 -0.78 -4.53
C SER A 90 10.01 -0.06 -5.36
N THR A 91 10.38 0.42 -6.53
CA THR A 91 9.43 0.99 -7.49
C THR A 91 8.62 -0.13 -8.15
N HIS A 92 7.32 0.11 -8.38
CA HIS A 92 6.44 -0.68 -9.25
C HIS A 92 5.94 -2.05 -8.75
N ARG A 93 5.45 -2.17 -7.51
CA ARG A 93 4.67 -3.35 -7.11
C ARG A 93 3.16 -3.08 -7.23
N ASN A 94 2.44 -4.10 -7.70
CA ASN A 94 0.99 -4.16 -7.59
C ASN A 94 0.66 -4.82 -6.25
N TRP A 95 -0.23 -4.23 -5.47
CA TRP A 95 -0.68 -4.83 -4.21
C TRP A 95 -2.17 -5.16 -4.32
N LEU A 96 -2.47 -6.45 -4.23
CA LEU A 96 -3.84 -6.97 -4.19
C LEU A 96 -4.47 -6.66 -2.83
N GLY A 97 -5.70 -6.15 -2.86
CA GLY A 97 -6.54 -5.88 -1.72
C GLY A 97 -7.99 -6.25 -1.99
N THR A 98 -8.88 -5.71 -1.17
CA THR A 98 -10.32 -5.97 -1.18
C THR A 98 -11.08 -4.66 -1.01
N ARG A 99 -12.38 -4.65 -1.34
CA ARG A 99 -13.27 -3.57 -0.91
C ARG A 99 -13.73 -3.79 0.53
N ASP A 100 -13.83 -2.71 1.30
CA ASP A 100 -14.49 -2.75 2.61
C ASP A 100 -16.03 -2.61 2.48
N SER A 101 -16.75 -2.71 3.60
CA SER A 101 -18.21 -2.61 3.63
C SER A 101 -18.75 -1.23 3.26
N ASP A 102 -17.92 -0.19 3.37
CA ASP A 102 -18.27 1.20 3.12
C ASP A 102 -17.92 1.62 1.69
N GLY A 103 -17.43 0.68 0.87
CA GLY A 103 -17.04 0.90 -0.51
C GLY A 103 -15.62 1.45 -0.70
N GLY A 104 -14.86 1.56 0.40
CA GLY A 104 -13.43 1.84 0.40
C GLY A 104 -12.60 0.60 0.03
N PHE A 105 -11.29 0.72 0.22
CA PHE A 105 -10.29 -0.27 -0.16
C PHE A 105 -9.43 -0.62 1.04
N LEU A 106 -9.17 -1.92 1.22
CA LEU A 106 -8.28 -2.45 2.23
C LEU A 106 -7.21 -3.32 1.56
N PHE A 107 -5.96 -3.00 1.81
CA PHE A 107 -4.80 -3.74 1.36
C PHE A 107 -4.00 -4.23 2.56
N GLU A 108 -3.72 -5.52 2.59
CA GLU A 108 -2.96 -6.17 3.66
C GLU A 108 -1.86 -7.04 3.07
N ARG A 109 -0.67 -7.01 3.69
CA ARG A 109 0.43 -7.90 3.35
C ARG A 109 1.29 -8.15 4.57
N SER A 110 1.83 -9.36 4.65
CA SER A 110 2.83 -9.74 5.64
C SER A 110 3.96 -10.49 4.95
N THR A 111 5.19 -10.24 5.35
CA THR A 111 6.37 -10.94 4.87
C THR A 111 7.27 -11.27 6.04
N THR A 112 7.70 -12.51 6.13
CA THR A 112 8.61 -13.00 7.16
C THR A 112 9.89 -13.47 6.48
N THR A 113 11.01 -12.98 6.96
CA THR A 113 12.35 -13.34 6.48
C THR A 113 13.17 -13.81 7.66
N GLU A 114 13.78 -14.98 7.54
CA GLU A 114 14.71 -15.53 8.53
C GLU A 114 16.14 -15.48 7.98
N ASN A 115 17.09 -15.06 8.80
CA ASN A 115 18.51 -15.15 8.48
C ASN A 115 19.06 -16.47 9.02
N GLU A 116 19.32 -17.43 8.14
CA GLU A 116 19.83 -18.76 8.48
C GLU A 116 21.16 -18.73 9.26
N GLY A 117 21.96 -17.67 9.11
CA GLY A 117 23.24 -17.53 9.80
C GLY A 117 23.13 -17.08 11.26
N THR A 118 22.05 -16.39 11.62
CA THR A 118 21.86 -15.82 12.97
C THR A 118 20.59 -16.29 13.67
N GLY A 119 19.69 -17.01 12.97
CA GLY A 119 18.35 -17.38 13.49
C GLY A 119 17.41 -16.17 13.67
N CYS A 120 17.85 -14.99 13.25
CA CYS A 120 17.08 -13.75 13.32
C CYS A 120 15.85 -13.83 12.40
N VAL A 121 14.67 -13.56 12.95
CA VAL A 121 13.42 -13.45 12.19
C VAL A 121 12.99 -11.99 12.14
N LYS A 122 12.76 -11.50 10.92
CA LYS A 122 12.14 -10.20 10.64
C LYS A 122 10.77 -10.44 10.02
N THR A 123 9.72 -9.93 10.66
CA THR A 123 8.37 -9.91 10.12
C THR A 123 7.96 -8.48 9.83
N GLU A 124 7.59 -8.19 8.58
CA GLU A 124 7.03 -6.91 8.16
C GLU A 124 5.56 -7.12 7.80
N SER A 125 4.67 -6.41 8.48
CA SER A 125 3.26 -6.32 8.13
C SER A 125 2.94 -4.89 7.69
N GLN A 126 2.12 -4.76 6.67
CA GLN A 126 1.64 -3.48 6.19
C GLN A 126 0.16 -3.55 5.89
N THR A 127 -0.57 -2.55 6.36
CA THR A 127 -2.00 -2.36 6.15
C THR A 127 -2.23 -0.97 5.59
N LEU A 128 -2.99 -0.87 4.50
CA LEU A 128 -3.42 0.38 3.90
C LEU A 128 -4.94 0.35 3.74
N SER A 129 -5.62 1.32 4.33
CA SER A 129 -7.04 1.57 4.10
C SER A 129 -7.19 2.91 3.38
N LEU A 130 -7.92 2.91 2.27
CA LEU A 130 -8.21 4.08 1.44
C LEU A 130 -9.72 4.19 1.23
N GLN A 131 -10.24 5.41 1.26
CA GLN A 131 -11.67 5.70 1.10
C GLN A 131 -11.88 6.94 0.23
N PHE A 132 -13.05 7.01 -0.38
CA PHE A 132 -13.48 8.21 -1.08
C PHE A 132 -13.72 9.35 -0.10
N PRO A 133 -13.25 10.57 -0.41
CA PRO A 133 -13.65 11.75 0.34
C PRO A 133 -15.17 11.89 0.32
N TYR A 134 -15.72 12.45 1.40
CA TYR A 134 -17.15 12.66 1.51
C TYR A 134 -17.67 13.52 0.34
N GLY A 135 -18.70 13.02 -0.35
CA GLY A 135 -19.32 13.70 -1.48
C GLY A 135 -18.72 13.39 -2.86
N MET A 136 -17.66 12.58 -2.94
CA MET A 136 -17.19 12.02 -4.21
C MET A 136 -18.11 10.87 -4.66
N ALA A 137 -18.49 10.85 -5.94
CA ALA A 137 -19.52 9.93 -6.47
C ALA A 137 -19.03 8.49 -6.73
N GLY A 138 -17.83 8.13 -6.27
CA GLY A 138 -17.15 6.86 -6.59
C GLY A 138 -16.04 7.07 -7.63
N TYR A 139 -15.26 6.01 -7.93
CA TYR A 139 -14.10 6.12 -8.82
C TYR A 139 -14.36 5.79 -10.28
N GLU A 140 -15.58 5.40 -10.65
CA GLU A 140 -15.90 5.01 -12.03
C GLU A 140 -15.70 6.19 -13.02
N ASP A 141 -15.62 7.42 -12.50
CA ASP A 141 -15.36 8.66 -13.24
C ASP A 141 -14.02 9.35 -12.85
N ALA A 142 -13.18 8.72 -12.03
CA ALA A 142 -11.95 9.33 -11.51
C ALA A 142 -10.78 9.26 -12.52
N ASP A 143 -10.86 10.13 -13.52
CA ASP A 143 -9.81 10.37 -14.52
C ASP A 143 -9.04 11.69 -14.26
N ASP A 144 -9.41 12.46 -13.22
CA ASP A 144 -8.70 13.68 -12.84
C ASP A 144 -7.50 13.35 -11.95
N VAL A 145 -6.33 13.92 -12.30
CA VAL A 145 -5.10 13.75 -11.52
C VAL A 145 -5.22 14.34 -10.12
N CYS A 146 -6.21 15.21 -9.87
CA CYS A 146 -6.48 15.82 -8.58
C CYS A 146 -7.58 15.16 -7.77
N ASP A 147 -8.14 14.04 -8.24
CA ASP A 147 -8.92 13.20 -7.35
C ASP A 147 -7.98 12.44 -6.39
N HIS A 148 -8.37 12.37 -5.12
CA HIS A 148 -7.61 11.74 -4.06
C HIS A 148 -8.44 10.71 -3.32
N LEU A 149 -7.77 9.74 -2.69
CA LEU A 149 -8.36 8.91 -1.66
C LEU A 149 -7.75 9.29 -0.32
N GLU A 150 -8.58 9.25 0.73
CA GLU A 150 -8.17 9.52 2.09
C GLU A 150 -8.00 8.21 2.85
N GLY A 151 -7.05 8.16 3.77
CA GLY A 151 -6.74 6.88 4.37
C GLY A 151 -5.64 6.84 5.39
N ARG A 152 -5.34 5.61 5.80
CA ARG A 152 -4.32 5.30 6.81
C ARG A 152 -3.47 4.14 6.33
N GLU A 153 -2.17 4.31 6.51
CA GLU A 153 -1.18 3.27 6.27
C GLU A 153 -0.45 2.98 7.58
N THR A 154 -0.34 1.71 7.94
CA THR A 154 0.46 1.25 9.07
C THR A 154 1.46 0.22 8.58
N ILE A 155 2.73 0.41 8.90
CA ILE A 155 3.81 -0.56 8.68
C ILE A 155 4.33 -0.97 10.05
N THR A 156 4.31 -2.25 10.36
CA THR A 156 4.87 -2.81 11.58
C THR A 156 5.99 -3.79 11.22
N VAL A 157 7.19 -3.50 11.69
CA VAL A 157 8.38 -4.34 11.52
C VAL A 157 8.74 -4.93 12.88
N THR A 158 8.52 -6.23 13.03
CA THR A 158 8.96 -7.00 14.19
C THR A 158 10.26 -7.71 13.87
N THR A 159 11.21 -7.64 14.79
CA THR A 159 12.55 -8.20 14.65
C THR A 159 12.87 -8.96 15.93
N THR A 160 13.24 -10.23 15.85
CA THR A 160 13.62 -11.00 17.04
C THR A 160 14.99 -10.56 17.59
N ALA A 161 15.32 -11.01 18.81
CA ALA A 161 16.65 -10.82 19.36
C ALA A 161 17.73 -11.41 18.42
N GLY A 162 18.94 -10.84 18.46
CA GLY A 162 20.08 -11.30 17.67
C GLY A 162 20.12 -10.80 16.22
N CYS A 163 19.17 -9.98 15.80
CA CYS A 163 19.16 -9.36 14.47
C CYS A 163 20.12 -8.16 14.34
N ASN A 164 20.32 -7.41 15.43
CA ASN A 164 21.33 -6.36 15.55
C ASN A 164 22.17 -6.74 16.78
N GLU A 165 23.47 -6.97 16.58
CA GLU A 165 24.50 -7.25 17.60
C GLU A 165 23.97 -7.43 19.05
N SER A 166 23.58 -8.66 19.40
CA SER A 166 23.20 -9.07 20.77
C SER A 166 22.05 -8.29 21.44
N GLY A 167 21.34 -7.43 20.73
CA GLY A 167 20.25 -6.62 21.28
C GLY A 167 18.92 -7.39 21.41
N PRO A 168 18.00 -6.88 22.25
CA PRO A 168 16.66 -7.44 22.41
C PRO A 168 15.89 -7.35 21.09
N GLY A 169 14.81 -8.12 21.00
CA GLY A 169 13.86 -7.97 19.90
C GLY A 169 13.23 -6.58 19.89
N THR A 170 12.72 -6.14 18.73
CA THR A 170 12.09 -4.83 18.59
C THR A 170 10.85 -4.90 17.70
N VAL A 171 9.85 -4.07 18.02
CA VAL A 171 8.72 -3.78 17.16
C VAL A 171 8.79 -2.32 16.77
N ARG A 172 8.89 -2.03 15.48
CA ARG A 172 8.88 -0.68 14.94
C ARG A 172 7.60 -0.46 14.17
N THR A 173 6.84 0.58 14.52
CA THR A 173 5.59 0.96 13.88
C THR A 173 5.71 2.32 13.21
N VAL A 174 5.36 2.39 11.94
CA VAL A 174 5.27 3.62 11.16
C VAL A 174 3.81 3.84 10.76
N ARG A 175 3.27 5.01 11.09
CA ARG A 175 1.88 5.38 10.78
C ARG A 175 1.88 6.57 9.82
N LYS A 176 1.14 6.44 8.71
CA LYS A 176 0.98 7.50 7.71
C LYS A 176 -0.49 7.77 7.45
N ARG A 177 -0.80 9.03 7.12
CA ARG A 177 -2.12 9.48 6.69
C ARG A 177 -2.06 9.85 5.21
N TRP A 178 -3.10 9.47 4.48
CA TRP A 178 -3.30 9.83 3.08
C TRP A 178 -4.39 10.91 3.06
N GLU A 179 -4.07 12.07 2.50
CA GLU A 179 -4.93 13.26 2.48
C GLU A 179 -4.86 13.96 1.11
N GLU A 180 -5.73 14.95 0.90
CA GLU A 180 -5.74 15.79 -0.30
C GLU A 180 -4.39 16.51 -0.48
N ASP A 181 -3.89 16.58 -1.72
CA ASP A 181 -2.75 17.45 -2.02
C ASP A 181 -3.27 18.90 -2.18
N PRO A 182 -2.91 19.82 -1.25
CA PRO A 182 -3.40 21.20 -1.30
C PRO A 182 -2.89 21.99 -2.52
N THR A 183 -1.93 21.44 -3.27
CA THR A 183 -1.37 22.06 -4.47
C THR A 183 -1.99 21.55 -5.76
N CYS A 184 -2.86 20.53 -5.69
CA CYS A 184 -3.51 19.99 -6.88
C CYS A 184 -4.73 20.84 -7.24
N GLU A 185 -4.64 21.60 -8.32
CA GLU A 185 -5.76 22.40 -8.83
C GLU A 185 -6.58 21.58 -9.84
N LYS A 186 -7.86 21.34 -9.55
CA LYS A 186 -8.78 20.74 -10.53
C LYS A 186 -8.91 21.66 -11.74
N ASN A 187 -8.62 21.16 -12.93
CA ASN A 187 -8.89 21.89 -14.17
C ASN A 187 -10.40 21.87 -14.42
N ILE A 188 -11.13 22.82 -13.82
CA ILE A 188 -12.54 23.01 -14.12
C ILE A 188 -12.61 23.58 -15.55
N SER A 189 -12.73 22.71 -16.55
CA SER A 189 -13.05 23.12 -17.90
C SER A 189 -14.51 23.58 -17.92
N ILE A 190 -14.73 24.88 -17.68
CA ILE A 190 -16.03 25.50 -17.91
C ILE A 190 -16.25 25.50 -19.42
N SER A 191 -17.07 24.56 -19.91
CA SER A 191 -17.57 24.57 -21.28
C SER A 191 -18.58 25.72 -21.39
N PHE A 192 -18.16 26.84 -21.98
CA PHE A 192 -19.05 27.91 -22.40
C PHE A 192 -19.65 27.53 -23.75
N SER A 193 -20.57 26.57 -23.75
CA SER A 193 -21.29 26.15 -24.96
C SER A 193 -22.72 26.67 -25.02
N ASP A 194 -23.25 27.24 -23.92
CA ASP A 194 -24.63 27.72 -23.84
C ASP A 194 -24.71 29.23 -23.54
N VAL A 195 -23.98 30.04 -24.32
CA VAL A 195 -24.33 31.46 -24.48
C VAL A 195 -24.71 31.66 -25.95
N GLU A 196 -25.90 31.16 -26.30
CA GLU A 196 -26.59 31.59 -27.50
C GLU A 196 -27.14 33.01 -27.24
N GLU A 197 -26.73 33.97 -28.07
CA GLU A 197 -27.35 35.30 -28.21
C GLU A 197 -28.11 35.37 -29.53
#